data_AF-A0A969GII9-F1
#
_entry.id   AF-A0A969GII9-F1
#
_cell.length_a   1.000
_cell.length_b   1.000
_cell.length_c   1.000
_cell.angle_alpha   90.00
_cell.angle_beta   90.00
_cell.angle_gamma   90.00
#
_symmetry.space_group_name_H-M   'P 1'
#
loop_
_entity.id
_entity.type
_entity.pdbx_description
1 polymer ?
#
loop_
_entity_poly.entity_id
_entity_poly.type
_entity_poly.pdbx_seq_one_letter_code
_entity_poly.pdbx_strand_id
1 'polypeptide(L)'
;MSFKAFNLDPRINAGIEAAGFTTPTPIQEQAIPAVLEGRDVLGLAQTGTGKTAAFMLPILQRLTQGPTRRVRALVLAPTRELAEQIHEATNILSGRTKVHSITVYGGVSKRPQISQLQRGVEIVVACPGRLLDLLGERQIDLSHVEVLVLDEADRMCDMGFLPDIRRILKQLPTQR
;
A
#
# COMPACT_ATOMS: atom_id res chain seq x y z
N MET A 1 15.83 18.17 -3.51
CA MET A 1 15.39 17.86 -4.89
C MET A 1 13.91 18.27 -5.04
N SER A 2 13.27 18.25 -6.21
CA SER A 2 11.80 18.46 -6.34
C SER A 2 11.13 17.15 -6.74
N PHE A 3 9.87 16.93 -6.36
CA PHE A 3 9.09 15.77 -6.80
C PHE A 3 9.03 15.59 -8.33
N LYS A 4 9.12 16.70 -9.09
CA LYS A 4 9.17 16.66 -10.55
C LYS A 4 10.38 15.86 -11.10
N ALA A 5 11.46 15.75 -10.32
CA ALA A 5 12.64 14.98 -10.71
C ALA A 5 12.37 13.47 -10.79
N PHE A 6 11.32 12.96 -10.15
CA PHE A 6 10.97 11.54 -10.20
C PHE A 6 10.22 11.13 -11.48
N ASN A 7 9.86 12.11 -12.34
CA ASN A 7 9.17 11.87 -13.62
C ASN A 7 7.90 10.99 -13.50
N LEU A 8 7.11 11.23 -12.45
CA LEU A 8 5.86 10.51 -12.18
C LEU A 8 4.74 10.97 -13.13
N ASP A 9 3.73 10.12 -13.32
CA ASP A 9 2.54 10.43 -14.11
C ASP A 9 1.91 11.77 -13.65
N PRO A 10 1.48 12.65 -14.58
CA PRO A 10 0.88 13.94 -14.24
C PRO A 10 -0.31 13.84 -13.26
N ARG A 11 -1.06 12.74 -13.29
CA ARG A 11 -2.17 12.48 -12.35
C ARG A 11 -1.68 12.27 -10.92
N ILE A 12 -0.51 11.64 -10.76
CA ILE A 12 0.13 11.46 -9.45
C ILE A 12 0.69 12.79 -8.97
N ASN A 13 1.29 13.60 -9.86
CA ASN A 13 1.77 14.95 -9.50
C ASN A 13 0.63 15.84 -8.98
N ALA A 14 -0.56 15.76 -9.58
CA ALA A 14 -1.73 16.46 -9.05
C ALA A 14 -2.14 15.99 -7.64
N GLY A 15 -1.93 14.71 -7.32
CA GLY A 15 -2.13 14.18 -5.96
C GLY A 15 -1.08 14.67 -4.96
N ILE A 16 0.19 14.75 -5.39
CA ILE A 16 1.29 15.33 -4.59
C ILE A 16 0.99 16.79 -4.25
N GLU A 17 0.55 17.58 -5.23
CA GLU A 17 0.15 18.98 -5.03
C GLU A 17 -1.06 19.09 -4.10
N ALA A 18 -2.08 18.24 -4.27
CA ALA A 18 -3.25 18.20 -3.38
C ALA A 18 -2.91 17.81 -1.93
N ALA A 19 -1.89 16.97 -1.74
CA ALA A 19 -1.36 16.62 -0.42
C ALA A 19 -0.53 17.75 0.22
N GLY A 20 -0.27 18.85 -0.51
CA GLY A 20 0.55 19.96 -0.04
C GLY A 20 2.05 19.65 -0.01
N PHE A 21 2.51 18.62 -0.72
CA PHE A 21 3.91 18.25 -0.76
C PHE A 21 4.71 19.15 -1.70
N THR A 22 5.70 19.84 -1.15
CA THR A 22 6.55 20.79 -1.90
C THR A 22 7.91 20.19 -2.20
N THR A 23 8.57 19.64 -1.17
CA THR A 23 9.91 19.04 -1.26
C THR A 23 9.89 17.63 -0.69
N PRO A 24 10.49 16.64 -1.38
CA PRO A 24 10.59 15.28 -0.88
C PRO A 24 11.45 15.24 0.39
N THR A 25 11.04 14.42 1.35
CA THR A 25 11.81 14.14 2.57
C THR A 25 12.99 13.22 2.25
N PRO A 26 14.02 13.11 3.12
CA PRO A 26 15.20 12.27 2.85
C PRO A 26 14.86 10.81 2.52
N ILE A 27 13.86 10.23 3.20
CA ILE A 27 13.41 8.86 2.92
C ILE A 27 12.75 8.75 1.54
N GLN A 28 12.02 9.78 1.10
CA GLN A 28 11.39 9.83 -0.22
C GLN A 28 12.43 9.99 -1.32
N GLU A 29 13.40 10.88 -1.15
CA GLU A 29 14.49 11.10 -2.12
C GLU A 29 15.29 9.83 -2.40
N GLN A 30 15.52 9.01 -1.37
CA GLN A 30 16.29 7.78 -1.48
C GLN A 30 15.45 6.58 -1.93
N ALA A 31 14.25 6.42 -1.38
CA ALA A 31 13.44 5.23 -1.62
C ALA A 31 12.70 5.28 -2.97
N ILE A 32 12.15 6.43 -3.36
CA ILE A 32 11.31 6.52 -4.57
C ILE A 32 12.06 6.02 -5.82
N PRO A 33 13.29 6.49 -6.12
CA PRO A 33 14.01 6.00 -7.29
C PRO A 33 14.29 4.48 -7.24
N ALA A 34 14.67 3.97 -6.06
CA ALA A 34 14.97 2.55 -5.90
C ALA A 34 13.73 1.66 -6.13
N VAL A 35 12.57 2.06 -5.61
CA VAL A 35 11.32 1.31 -5.79
C VAL A 35 10.80 1.44 -7.24
N LEU A 36 10.99 2.60 -7.90
CA LEU A 36 10.66 2.77 -9.33
C LEU A 36 11.47 1.83 -10.22
N GLU A 37 12.73 1.57 -9.87
CA GLU A 37 13.60 0.58 -10.54
C GLU A 37 13.24 -0.87 -10.23
N GLY A 38 12.26 -1.11 -9.35
CA GLY A 38 11.83 -2.46 -8.95
C GLY A 38 12.76 -3.12 -7.94
N ARG A 39 13.58 -2.35 -7.20
CA ARG A 39 14.43 -2.89 -6.13
C ARG A 39 13.65 -3.04 -4.82
N ASP A 40 13.97 -4.09 -4.08
CA ASP A 40 13.53 -4.24 -2.69
C ASP A 40 14.19 -3.18 -1.80
N VAL A 41 13.41 -2.60 -0.89
CA VAL A 41 13.86 -1.52 0.00
C VAL A 41 13.50 -1.83 1.44
N LEU A 42 14.50 -1.73 2.32
CA LEU A 42 14.31 -1.65 3.77
C LEU A 42 14.47 -0.19 4.19
N GLY A 43 13.35 0.47 4.53
CA GLY A 43 13.34 1.87 4.97
C GLY A 43 13.30 1.99 6.49
N LEU A 44 14.38 2.47 7.11
CA LEU A 44 14.42 2.80 8.53
C LEU A 44 14.15 4.30 8.73
N ALA A 45 12.93 4.65 9.10
CA ALA A 45 12.57 6.04 9.43
C ALA A 45 11.45 6.09 10.47
N GLN A 46 11.47 7.16 11.29
CA GLN A 46 10.44 7.42 12.30
C GLN A 46 9.08 7.70 11.65
N THR A 47 7.99 7.44 12.37
CA THR A 47 6.63 7.80 11.93
C THR A 47 6.53 9.32 11.71
N GLY A 48 5.74 9.76 10.73
CA GLY A 48 5.63 11.18 10.37
C GLY A 48 6.72 11.72 9.45
N THR A 49 7.68 10.90 9.01
CA THR A 49 8.77 11.32 8.07
C THR A 49 8.41 11.22 6.58
N GLY A 50 7.15 10.92 6.27
CA GLY A 50 6.68 10.79 4.88
C GLY A 50 6.91 9.42 4.24
N LYS A 51 7.13 8.36 5.04
CA LYS A 51 7.27 6.96 4.58
C LYS A 51 6.14 6.52 3.64
N THR A 52 4.90 6.89 3.96
CA THR A 52 3.73 6.51 3.16
C THR A 52 3.87 6.96 1.71
N ALA A 53 4.22 8.21 1.46
CA ALA A 53 4.44 8.69 0.10
C ALA A 53 5.68 8.05 -0.55
N ALA A 54 6.71 7.71 0.23
CA ALA A 54 7.93 7.09 -0.27
C ALA A 54 7.68 5.74 -0.97
N PHE A 55 6.78 4.91 -0.43
CA PHE A 55 6.36 3.66 -1.10
C PHE A 55 5.13 3.84 -1.99
N MET A 56 4.21 4.74 -1.65
CA MET A 56 2.93 4.84 -2.36
C MET A 56 3.07 5.48 -3.74
N LEU A 57 3.91 6.52 -3.89
CA LEU A 57 4.13 7.16 -5.19
C LEU A 57 4.65 6.19 -6.28
N PRO A 58 5.69 5.38 -6.03
CA PRO A 58 6.14 4.40 -7.02
C PRO A 58 5.11 3.26 -7.24
N ILE A 59 4.34 2.87 -6.20
CA ILE A 59 3.21 1.94 -6.36
C ILE A 59 2.18 2.53 -7.33
N LEU A 60 1.73 3.76 -7.10
CA LEU A 60 0.76 4.42 -7.97
C LEU A 60 1.26 4.52 -9.42
N GLN A 61 2.55 4.81 -9.61
CA GLN A 61 3.17 4.84 -10.95
C GLN A 61 3.04 3.49 -11.65
N ARG A 62 3.36 2.39 -10.96
CA ARG A 62 3.23 1.02 -11.49
C ARG A 62 1.77 0.63 -11.77
N LEU A 63 0.87 0.97 -10.85
CA LEU A 63 -0.53 0.57 -10.95
C LEU A 63 -1.28 1.31 -12.05
N THR A 64 -0.96 2.59 -12.23
CA THR A 64 -1.58 3.47 -13.24
C THR A 64 -1.38 3.00 -14.68
N GLN A 65 -0.37 2.16 -14.94
CA GLN A 65 -0.04 1.64 -16.27
C GLN A 65 -0.56 0.22 -16.54
N GLY A 66 -1.15 -0.43 -15.54
CA GLY A 66 -1.55 -1.84 -15.64
C GLY A 66 -3.07 -2.06 -15.52
N PRO A 67 -3.49 -3.33 -15.38
CA PRO A 67 -4.90 -3.67 -15.31
C PRO A 67 -5.56 -3.09 -14.05
N THR A 68 -6.84 -2.74 -14.21
CA THR A 68 -7.72 -2.25 -13.13
C THR A 68 -8.59 -3.37 -12.55
N ARG A 69 -9.20 -3.12 -11.39
CA ARG A 69 -10.14 -3.98 -10.67
C ARG A 69 -9.53 -5.31 -10.23
N ARG A 70 -8.23 -5.32 -9.93
CA ARG A 70 -7.49 -6.47 -9.37
C ARG A 70 -6.51 -5.97 -8.31
N VAL A 71 -6.42 -6.68 -7.19
CA VAL A 71 -5.48 -6.34 -6.12
C VAL A 71 -4.06 -6.56 -6.62
N ARG A 72 -3.30 -5.48 -6.75
CA ARG A 72 -1.93 -5.46 -7.28
C ARG A 72 -0.92 -4.90 -6.30
N ALA A 73 -1.36 -4.17 -5.28
CA ALA A 73 -0.51 -3.80 -4.15
C ALA A 73 -1.18 -4.17 -2.82
N LEU A 74 -0.37 -4.74 -1.93
CA LEU A 74 -0.76 -5.07 -0.57
C LEU A 74 0.14 -4.31 0.41
N VAL A 75 -0.47 -3.55 1.31
CA VAL A 75 0.22 -2.89 2.42
C VAL A 75 -0.26 -3.53 3.72
N LEU A 76 0.66 -4.12 4.49
CA LEU A 76 0.36 -4.64 5.83
C LEU A 76 0.73 -3.60 6.88
N ALA A 77 -0.21 -3.34 7.79
CA ALA A 77 -0.04 -2.45 8.92
C ALA A 77 -0.49 -3.14 10.23
N PRO A 78 0.21 -2.91 11.36
CA PRO A 78 -0.09 -3.56 12.65
C PRO A 78 -1.43 -3.17 13.26
N THR A 79 -1.92 -1.96 12.98
CA THR A 79 -3.13 -1.42 13.62
C THR A 79 -4.12 -0.87 12.61
N ARG A 80 -5.39 -0.81 13.03
CA ARG A 80 -6.47 -0.21 12.24
C ARG A 80 -6.18 1.26 11.94
N GLU A 81 -5.71 1.99 12.96
CA GLU A 81 -5.46 3.42 12.89
C GLU A 81 -4.39 3.73 11.85
N LEU A 82 -3.31 2.94 11.81
CA LEU A 82 -2.27 3.09 10.80
C LEU A 82 -2.77 2.68 9.40
N ALA A 83 -3.57 1.61 9.30
CA ALA A 83 -4.18 1.22 8.03
C ALA A 83 -5.07 2.33 7.44
N GLU A 84 -5.89 2.98 8.27
CA GLU A 84 -6.72 4.12 7.87
C GLU A 84 -5.87 5.34 7.48
N GLN A 85 -4.82 5.68 8.23
CA GLN A 85 -3.90 6.76 7.87
C GLN A 85 -3.22 6.54 6.51
N ILE A 86 -2.75 5.32 6.24
CA ILE A 86 -2.16 4.96 4.95
C ILE A 86 -3.21 5.06 3.85
N HIS A 87 -4.43 4.56 4.08
CA HIS A 87 -5.53 4.62 3.13
C HIS A 87 -5.94 6.05 2.78
N GLU A 88 -6.07 6.92 3.77
CA GLU A 88 -6.39 8.34 3.57
C GLU A 88 -5.32 9.04 2.73
N ALA A 89 -4.04 8.87 3.08
CA ALA A 89 -2.94 9.40 2.28
C ALA A 89 -2.95 8.83 0.85
N THR A 90 -3.26 7.55 0.70
CA THR A 90 -3.38 6.89 -0.61
C THR A 90 -4.50 7.52 -1.45
N ASN A 91 -5.68 7.79 -0.87
CA ASN A 91 -6.80 8.40 -1.57
C ASN A 91 -6.48 9.83 -2.04
N ILE A 92 -5.75 10.61 -1.25
CA ILE A 92 -5.29 11.95 -1.65
C ILE A 92 -4.32 11.84 -2.84
N LEU A 93 -3.29 11.00 -2.72
CA LEU A 93 -2.26 10.84 -3.74
C LEU A 93 -2.79 10.22 -5.05
N SER A 94 -3.78 9.35 -4.94
CA SER A 94 -4.41 8.68 -6.09
C SER A 94 -5.62 9.42 -6.67
N GLY A 95 -6.02 10.57 -6.11
CA GLY A 95 -7.31 11.21 -6.38
C GLY A 95 -7.58 11.63 -7.83
N ARG A 96 -6.54 11.71 -8.68
CA ARG A 96 -6.66 11.96 -10.13
C ARG A 96 -6.36 10.74 -11.01
N THR A 97 -6.12 9.59 -10.39
CA THR A 97 -5.87 8.31 -11.05
C THR A 97 -7.16 7.48 -11.11
N LYS A 98 -7.09 6.27 -11.69
CA LYS A 98 -8.16 5.27 -11.62
C LYS A 98 -7.83 4.17 -10.60
N VAL A 99 -6.85 4.40 -9.74
CA VAL A 99 -6.40 3.46 -8.72
C VAL A 99 -7.24 3.68 -7.48
N HIS A 100 -7.90 2.64 -7.01
CA HIS A 100 -8.73 2.63 -5.82
C HIS A 100 -8.06 1.81 -4.72
N SER A 101 -8.22 2.27 -3.49
CA SER A 101 -7.71 1.61 -2.30
C SER A 101 -8.82 1.33 -1.30
N ILE A 102 -8.61 0.34 -0.41
CA ILE A 102 -9.51 0.04 0.71
C ILE A 102 -8.72 -0.33 1.96
N THR A 103 -9.39 -0.29 3.11
CA THR A 103 -8.90 -0.83 4.38
C THR A 103 -9.53 -2.18 4.73
N VAL A 104 -8.72 -3.08 5.29
CA VAL A 104 -9.11 -4.45 5.67
C VAL A 104 -8.58 -4.77 7.07
N TYR A 105 -9.44 -4.63 8.09
CA TYR A 105 -9.07 -4.88 9.49
C TYR A 105 -10.23 -5.40 10.34
N GLY A 106 -9.90 -5.94 11.53
CA GLY A 106 -10.81 -6.54 12.50
C GLY A 106 -11.73 -5.56 13.26
N GLY A 107 -12.64 -6.07 14.09
CA GLY A 107 -13.47 -5.21 14.97
C GLY A 107 -14.64 -4.48 14.28
N VAL A 108 -14.81 -4.67 12.97
CA VAL A 108 -15.96 -4.17 12.19
C VAL A 108 -16.55 -5.27 11.31
N SER A 109 -17.76 -5.08 10.79
CA SER A 109 -18.39 -6.02 9.85
C SER A 109 -17.51 -6.29 8.63
N LYS A 110 -17.44 -7.55 8.19
CA LYS A 110 -16.75 -7.94 6.95
C LYS A 110 -17.50 -7.48 5.69
N ARG A 111 -18.83 -7.33 5.77
CA ARG A 111 -19.70 -7.11 4.59
C ARG A 111 -19.30 -5.86 3.77
N PRO A 112 -19.02 -4.69 4.36
CA PRO A 112 -18.57 -3.52 3.58
C PRO A 112 -17.24 -3.78 2.87
N GLN A 113 -16.27 -4.38 3.56
CA GLN A 113 -14.95 -4.71 3.01
C GLN A 113 -15.08 -5.70 1.83
N ILE A 114 -15.90 -6.74 1.98
CA ILE A 114 -16.21 -7.70 0.91
C ILE A 114 -16.88 -7.00 -0.29
N SER A 115 -17.87 -6.14 -0.03
CA SER A 115 -18.57 -5.43 -1.10
C SER A 115 -17.63 -4.51 -1.89
N GLN A 116 -16.69 -3.83 -1.22
CA GLN A 116 -15.70 -3.00 -1.89
C GLN A 116 -14.69 -3.84 -2.68
N LEU A 117 -14.21 -4.96 -2.13
CA LEU A 117 -13.35 -5.91 -2.86
C LEU A 117 -14.03 -6.41 -4.14
N GLN A 118 -15.31 -6.77 -4.07
CA GLN A 118 -16.10 -7.23 -5.23
C GLN A 118 -16.31 -6.14 -6.29
N ARG A 119 -16.34 -4.85 -5.90
CA ARG A 119 -16.34 -3.74 -6.87
C ARG A 119 -15.03 -3.67 -7.65
N GLY A 120 -13.95 -4.22 -7.10
CA GLY A 120 -12.62 -4.26 -7.69
C GLY A 120 -11.81 -3.04 -7.26
N VAL A 121 -10.62 -3.31 -6.74
CA VAL A 121 -9.68 -2.32 -6.19
C VAL A 121 -8.26 -2.77 -6.50
N GLU A 122 -7.33 -1.83 -6.60
CA GLU A 122 -5.94 -2.11 -6.93
C GLU A 122 -5.04 -2.19 -5.70
N ILE A 123 -5.40 -1.46 -4.63
CA ILE A 123 -4.60 -1.39 -3.40
C ILE A 123 -5.43 -1.89 -2.22
N VAL A 124 -4.85 -2.80 -1.44
CA VAL A 124 -5.40 -3.22 -0.15
C VAL A 124 -4.44 -2.83 0.96
N VAL A 125 -4.94 -2.06 1.93
CA VAL A 125 -4.22 -1.75 3.17
C VAL A 125 -4.85 -2.57 4.29
N ALA A 126 -4.10 -3.47 4.91
CA ALA A 126 -4.69 -4.50 5.76
C ALA A 126 -3.95 -4.75 7.07
N CYS A 127 -4.72 -5.10 8.10
CA CYS A 127 -4.21 -5.79 9.27
C CYS A 127 -4.15 -7.31 9.01
N PRO A 128 -3.08 -8.01 9.43
CA PRO A 128 -2.84 -9.41 9.06
C PRO A 128 -4.01 -10.37 9.34
N GLY A 129 -4.61 -10.29 10.54
CA GLY A 129 -5.67 -11.21 10.96
C GLY A 129 -6.91 -11.15 10.06
N ARG A 130 -7.42 -9.95 9.76
CA ARG A 130 -8.60 -9.80 8.87
C ARG A 130 -8.27 -10.20 7.43
N LEU A 131 -7.06 -9.93 6.95
CA LEU A 131 -6.67 -10.36 5.62
C LEU A 131 -6.71 -11.89 5.48
N LEU A 132 -6.19 -12.60 6.48
CA LEU A 132 -6.22 -14.06 6.53
C LEU A 132 -7.64 -14.62 6.59
N ASP A 133 -8.53 -13.99 7.35
CA ASP A 133 -9.95 -14.35 7.36
C ASP A 133 -10.56 -14.29 5.95
N LEU A 134 -10.37 -13.16 5.24
CA LEU A 134 -10.93 -12.96 3.90
C LEU A 134 -10.28 -13.89 2.87
N LEU A 135 -8.99 -14.21 3.01
CA LEU A 135 -8.31 -15.22 2.20
C LEU A 135 -8.91 -16.62 2.43
N GLY A 136 -9.11 -17.01 3.68
CA GLY A 136 -9.74 -18.30 4.04
C GLY A 136 -11.17 -18.44 3.52
N GLU A 137 -11.92 -17.33 3.50
CA GLU A 137 -13.28 -17.24 2.96
C GLU A 137 -13.32 -17.02 1.43
N ARG A 138 -12.16 -16.99 0.75
CA ARG A 138 -12.01 -16.72 -0.70
C ARG A 138 -12.68 -15.42 -1.16
N GLN A 139 -12.67 -14.39 -0.32
CA GLN A 139 -13.24 -13.07 -0.61
C GLN A 139 -12.24 -12.10 -1.23
N ILE A 140 -10.96 -12.46 -1.25
CA ILE A 140 -9.88 -11.68 -1.85
C ILE A 140 -8.94 -12.61 -2.63
N ASP A 141 -8.50 -12.17 -3.79
CA ASP A 141 -7.50 -12.83 -4.62
C ASP A 141 -6.21 -11.98 -4.63
N LEU A 142 -5.10 -12.57 -4.20
CA LEU A 142 -3.78 -11.94 -4.14
C LEU A 142 -2.82 -12.44 -5.23
N SER A 143 -3.29 -13.29 -6.16
CA SER A 143 -2.46 -13.87 -7.22
C SER A 143 -1.88 -12.85 -8.21
N HIS A 144 -2.37 -11.60 -8.18
CA HIS A 144 -1.92 -10.49 -9.02
C HIS A 144 -1.13 -9.43 -8.26
N VAL A 145 -0.76 -9.68 -7.00
CA VAL A 145 0.03 -8.73 -6.21
C VAL A 145 1.44 -8.62 -6.78
N GLU A 146 1.79 -7.40 -7.17
CA GLU A 146 3.09 -6.99 -7.70
C GLU A 146 3.92 -6.22 -6.67
N VAL A 147 3.29 -5.66 -5.63
CA VAL A 147 4.01 -4.94 -4.58
C VAL A 147 3.48 -5.33 -3.22
N LEU A 148 4.39 -5.70 -2.32
CA LEU A 148 4.13 -5.90 -0.91
C LEU A 148 4.87 -4.84 -0.10
N VAL A 149 4.16 -4.20 0.83
CA VAL A 149 4.73 -3.30 1.84
C VAL A 149 4.43 -3.84 3.22
N LEU A 150 5.42 -3.85 4.11
CA LEU A 150 5.28 -4.13 5.53
C LEU A 150 5.62 -2.85 6.30
N ASP A 151 4.61 -2.09 6.75
CA ASP A 151 4.85 -0.88 7.54
C ASP A 151 4.80 -1.20 9.04
N GLU A 152 5.74 -0.64 9.81
CA GLU A 152 5.99 -0.98 11.21
C GLU A 152 6.14 -2.51 11.43
N ALA A 153 7.03 -3.13 10.62
CA ALA A 153 7.26 -4.58 10.63
C ALA A 153 7.84 -5.11 11.96
N ASP A 154 8.63 -4.30 12.64
CA ASP A 154 9.11 -4.52 14.02
C ASP A 154 7.93 -4.62 14.99
N ARG A 155 7.02 -3.65 14.96
CA ARG A 155 5.80 -3.65 15.78
C ARG A 155 4.89 -4.84 15.46
N MET A 156 4.77 -5.21 14.18
CA MET A 156 4.03 -6.42 13.80
C MET A 156 4.66 -7.69 14.41
N CYS A 157 5.99 -7.76 14.48
CA CYS A 157 6.68 -8.85 15.17
C CYS A 157 6.38 -8.85 16.68
N ASP A 158 6.44 -7.69 17.33
CA ASP A 158 6.18 -7.54 18.77
C ASP A 158 4.73 -7.91 19.14
N MET A 159 3.78 -7.61 18.26
CA MET A 159 2.37 -7.98 18.40
C MET A 159 2.09 -9.46 18.09
N GLY A 160 3.11 -10.23 17.70
CA GLY A 160 2.99 -11.66 17.41
C GLY A 160 2.41 -11.98 16.04
N PHE A 161 2.37 -11.03 15.09
CA PHE A 161 1.83 -11.28 13.74
C PHE A 161 2.79 -12.03 12.81
N LEU A 162 4.02 -12.36 13.24
CA LEU A 162 4.98 -13.04 12.37
C LEU A 162 4.45 -14.35 11.74
N PRO A 163 3.72 -15.24 12.46
CA PRO A 163 3.10 -16.42 11.85
C PRO A 163 2.06 -16.05 10.78
N ASP A 164 1.30 -14.99 11.01
CA ASP A 164 0.26 -14.53 10.08
C ASP A 164 0.87 -13.93 8.82
N ILE A 165 1.90 -13.10 8.96
CA ILE A 165 2.67 -12.56 7.83
C ILE A 165 3.23 -13.70 7.01
N ARG A 166 3.83 -14.72 7.63
CA ARG A 166 4.35 -15.91 6.91
C ARG A 166 3.26 -16.65 6.14
N ARG A 167 2.03 -16.72 6.66
CA ARG A 167 0.90 -17.33 5.95
C ARG A 167 0.46 -16.48 4.77
N ILE A 168 0.39 -15.16 4.93
CA ILE A 168 0.06 -14.21 3.85
C ILE A 168 1.10 -14.30 2.73
N LEU A 169 2.39 -14.29 3.06
CA LEU A 169 3.49 -14.38 2.09
C LEU A 169 3.40 -15.62 1.20
N LYS A 170 2.88 -16.74 1.72
CA LYS A 170 2.66 -17.98 0.95
C LYS A 170 1.52 -17.90 -0.05
N GLN A 171 0.62 -16.93 0.10
CA GLN A 171 -0.49 -16.68 -0.83
C GLN A 171 -0.14 -15.69 -1.94
N LEU A 172 1.04 -15.05 -1.85
CA LEU A 172 1.51 -14.09 -2.85
C LEU A 172 2.32 -14.78 -3.95
N PRO A 173 2.37 -14.20 -5.17
CA PRO A 173 3.27 -14.63 -6.22
C PRO A 173 4.73 -14.67 -5.76
N THR A 174 5.50 -15.62 -6.30
CA THR A 174 6.93 -15.80 -5.97
C THR A 174 7.81 -14.72 -6.58
N GLN A 175 7.46 -14.25 -7.79
CA GLN A 175 8.03 -13.05 -8.40
C GLN A 175 7.01 -11.92 -8.31
N ARG A 176 7.44 -10.79 -7.75
CA ARG A 176 6.65 -9.57 -7.56
C ARG A 176 7.60 -8.38 -7.63
#